data_AF-A0A382E2I5-F1
#
_entry.id   AF-A0A382E2I5-F1
#
_cell.length_a   1.000
_cell.length_b   1.000
_cell.length_c   1.000
_cell.angle_alpha   90.00
_cell.angle_beta   90.00
_cell.angle_gamma   90.00
#
_symmetry.space_group_name_H-M   'P 1'
#
loop_
_entity.id
_entity.type
_entity.pdbx_description
1 polymer ?
#
loop_
_entity_poly.entity_id
_entity_poly.type
_entity_poly.pdbx_seq_one_letter_code
_entity_poly.pdbx_strand_id
1 'polypeptide(L)'
;MSISDAEHGSESVMEQVGPNIIHHVSNSDISHPIIHLPTISGIDFSVTKHVLMLWLVSFLVGVAVIVPVRRFLSGDRSVPTGWMNALEIVIQFIRD
;
A
#
# COMPACT_ATOMS: atom_id res chain seq x y z
N MET A 1 49.84 -28.78 18.57
CA MET A 1 49.43 -27.36 18.69
C MET A 1 49.33 -26.82 17.28
N SER A 2 48.14 -26.89 16.69
CA SER A 2 47.86 -26.30 15.37
C SER A 2 46.60 -25.48 15.54
N ILE A 3 46.75 -24.19 15.29
CA ILE A 3 45.76 -23.15 15.50
C ILE A 3 44.85 -23.23 14.28
N SER A 4 43.71 -23.86 14.45
CA SER A 4 42.57 -23.82 13.53
C SER A 4 41.39 -23.42 14.41
N ASP A 5 40.52 -22.54 13.92
CA ASP A 5 39.32 -22.04 14.59
C ASP A 5 39.45 -20.73 15.38
N ALA A 6 40.00 -19.69 14.74
CA ALA A 6 39.71 -18.32 15.12
C ALA A 6 39.70 -17.36 13.91
N GLU A 7 38.94 -17.69 12.87
CA GLU A 7 38.48 -16.70 11.88
C GLU A 7 36.95 -16.60 11.93
N HIS A 8 36.42 -16.21 13.10
CA HIS A 8 35.15 -15.48 13.13
C HIS A 8 35.47 -14.06 12.65
N GLY A 9 35.53 -13.90 11.32
CA GLY A 9 35.57 -12.60 10.69
C GLY A 9 34.46 -11.74 11.27
N SER A 10 34.82 -10.55 11.73
CA SER A 10 33.89 -9.54 12.21
C SER A 10 33.01 -9.07 11.04
N GLU A 11 32.02 -9.88 10.66
CA GLU A 11 30.94 -9.41 9.80
C GLU A 11 30.29 -8.22 10.52
N SER A 12 30.34 -7.07 9.88
CA SER A 12 29.76 -5.87 10.46
C SER A 12 28.26 -6.09 10.66
N VAL A 13 27.67 -5.48 11.68
CA VAL A 13 26.20 -5.56 11.92
C VAL A 13 25.43 -5.23 10.64
N MET A 14 25.96 -4.34 9.80
CA MET A 14 25.45 -3.98 8.48
C MET A 14 25.37 -5.16 7.50
N GLU A 15 26.32 -6.08 7.53
CA GLU A 15 26.42 -7.24 6.64
C GLU A 15 25.48 -8.36 7.08
N GLN A 16 25.29 -8.52 8.39
CA GLN A 16 24.35 -9.49 8.95
C GLN A 16 22.88 -9.04 8.88
N VAL A 17 22.61 -7.74 9.10
CA VAL A 17 21.24 -7.19 9.08
C VAL A 17 20.83 -6.62 7.72
N GLY A 18 21.80 -6.28 6.86
CA GLY A 18 21.56 -5.68 5.55
C GLY A 18 20.62 -6.52 4.68
N PRO A 19 20.87 -7.83 4.48
CA PRO A 19 19.98 -8.69 3.72
C PRO A 19 18.57 -8.79 4.31
N ASN A 20 18.45 -8.85 5.64
CA ASN A 20 17.16 -8.93 6.33
C ASN A 20 16.36 -7.61 6.23
N ILE A 21 17.02 -6.46 6.40
CA ILE A 21 16.40 -5.13 6.28
C ILE A 21 16.00 -4.86 4.83
N ILE A 22 16.87 -5.16 3.86
CA ILE A 22 16.59 -4.96 2.44
C ILE A 22 15.46 -5.88 1.99
N HIS A 23 15.40 -7.13 2.45
CA HIS A 23 14.28 -8.02 2.14
C HIS A 23 12.93 -7.54 2.72
N HIS A 24 12.93 -6.76 3.81
CA HIS A 24 11.72 -6.18 4.38
C HIS A 24 11.30 -4.83 3.75
N VAL A 25 12.25 -4.05 3.24
CA VAL A 25 12.02 -2.73 2.63
C VAL A 25 11.88 -2.82 1.12
N SER A 26 12.49 -3.82 0.48
CA SER A 26 12.34 -4.05 -0.96
C SER A 26 10.89 -4.44 -1.26
N ASN A 27 10.34 -3.73 -2.24
CA ASN A 27 8.98 -3.89 -2.73
C ASN A 27 8.70 -5.38 -2.96
N SER A 28 7.58 -5.87 -2.42
CA SER A 28 7.27 -7.31 -2.35
C SER A 28 7.55 -8.01 -3.68
N ASP A 29 8.37 -9.04 -3.61
CA ASP A 29 8.95 -9.72 -4.75
C ASP A 29 7.89 -10.21 -5.75
N ILE A 30 8.09 -9.91 -7.04
CA ILE A 30 7.25 -10.38 -8.15
C ILE A 30 7.28 -11.91 -8.24
N SER A 31 8.28 -12.56 -7.64
CA SER A 31 8.45 -14.02 -7.63
C SER A 31 7.35 -14.75 -6.85
N HIS A 32 6.65 -14.08 -5.92
CA HIS A 32 5.55 -14.65 -5.14
C HIS A 32 4.32 -13.73 -5.16
N PRO A 33 3.60 -13.63 -6.30
CA PRO A 33 2.33 -12.95 -6.33
C PRO A 33 1.29 -13.76 -5.55
N ILE A 34 0.30 -13.05 -4.99
CA ILE A 34 -0.76 -13.66 -4.18
C ILE A 34 -1.71 -14.45 -5.09
N ILE A 35 -1.96 -13.93 -6.29
CA ILE A 35 -2.76 -14.59 -7.32
C ILE A 35 -2.00 -14.50 -8.64
N HIS A 36 -1.60 -15.65 -9.17
CA HIS A 36 -1.06 -15.74 -10.53
C HIS A 36 -2.21 -15.64 -11.52
N LEU A 37 -2.17 -14.65 -12.40
CA LEU A 37 -3.10 -14.52 -13.51
C LEU A 37 -2.39 -14.86 -14.82
N PRO A 38 -3.10 -15.43 -15.81
CA PRO A 38 -2.49 -15.76 -17.09
C PRO A 38 -1.92 -14.50 -17.73
N THR A 39 -0.73 -14.60 -18.30
CA THR A 39 -0.12 -13.50 -19.04
C THR A 39 -0.94 -13.24 -20.30
N ILE A 40 -1.48 -12.04 -20.43
CA ILE A 40 -2.26 -11.63 -21.61
C ILE A 40 -1.32 -10.79 -22.46
N SER A 41 -1.03 -11.23 -23.68
CA SER A 41 -0.15 -10.50 -24.61
C SER A 41 1.27 -10.21 -24.07
N GLY A 42 1.79 -11.10 -23.22
CA GLY A 42 3.13 -10.94 -22.61
C GLY A 42 3.19 -10.01 -21.41
N ILE A 43 2.06 -9.45 -20.97
CA ILE A 43 1.96 -8.64 -19.75
C ILE A 43 1.51 -9.55 -18.60
N ASP A 44 2.27 -9.54 -17.51
CA ASP A 44 1.91 -10.24 -16.28
C ASP A 44 0.88 -9.42 -15.50
N PHE A 45 -0.35 -9.95 -15.41
CA PHE A 45 -1.44 -9.35 -14.65
C PHE A 45 -1.54 -9.89 -13.22
N SER A 46 -0.54 -10.65 -12.76
CA SER A 46 -0.55 -11.24 -11.42
C SER A 46 -0.77 -10.20 -10.32
N VAL A 47 -1.65 -10.56 -9.38
CA VAL A 47 -1.99 -9.68 -8.26
C VAL A 47 -0.92 -9.83 -7.19
N THR A 48 -0.01 -8.85 -7.14
CA THR A 48 0.97 -8.72 -6.06
C THR A 48 0.35 -8.06 -4.82
N LYS A 49 1.10 -8.07 -3.71
CA LYS A 49 0.69 -7.37 -2.48
C LYS A 49 0.41 -5.88 -2.72
N HIS A 50 1.19 -5.23 -3.58
CA HIS A 50 1.03 -3.80 -3.86
C HIS A 50 -0.27 -3.52 -4.64
N VAL A 51 -0.58 -4.34 -5.66
CA VAL A 51 -1.82 -4.21 -6.44
C VAL A 51 -3.04 -4.40 -5.54
N LEU A 52 -2.99 -5.41 -4.65
CA LEU A 52 -4.03 -5.62 -3.64
C LEU A 52 -4.19 -4.38 -2.74
N MET A 53 -3.09 -3.82 -2.24
CA MET A 53 -3.13 -2.61 -1.42
C MET A 53 -3.74 -1.42 -2.16
N LEU A 54 -3.47 -1.24 -3.46
CA LEU A 54 -4.10 -0.19 -4.26
C LEU A 54 -5.61 -0.39 -4.41
N TRP A 55 -6.07 -1.63 -4.59
CA TRP A 55 -7.51 -1.92 -4.63
C TRP A 55 -8.18 -1.64 -3.28
N LEU A 56 -7.53 -2.01 -2.17
CA LEU A 56 -8.03 -1.72 -0.83
C LEU A 56 -8.15 -0.21 -0.59
N VAL A 57 -7.10 0.56 -0.93
CA VAL A 57 -7.12 2.02 -0.81
C VAL A 57 -8.19 2.63 -1.71
N SER A 58 -8.29 2.18 -2.97
CA SER A 58 -9.31 2.65 -3.91
C SER A 58 -10.72 2.41 -3.38
N PHE A 59 -10.98 1.21 -2.84
CA PHE A 59 -12.27 0.89 -2.23
C PHE A 59 -12.55 1.75 -0.99
N LEU A 60 -11.57 1.92 -0.10
CA LEU A 60 -11.74 2.69 1.14
C LEU A 60 -12.00 4.17 0.84
N VAL A 61 -11.22 4.77 -0.06
CA VAL A 61 -11.41 6.17 -0.51
C VAL A 61 -12.76 6.30 -1.22
N GLY A 62 -13.11 5.34 -2.08
CA GLY A 62 -14.40 5.30 -2.74
C GLY A 62 -15.56 5.31 -1.75
N VAL A 63 -15.54 4.44 -0.74
CA VAL A 63 -16.57 4.40 0.31
C VAL A 63 -16.58 5.69 1.13
N ALA A 64 -15.41 6.21 1.53
CA ALA A 64 -15.28 7.42 2.33
C ALA A 64 -15.85 8.66 1.63
N VAL A 65 -15.81 8.73 0.29
CA VAL A 65 -16.39 9.83 -0.49
C VAL A 65 -17.84 9.54 -0.87
N ILE A 66 -18.13 8.36 -1.41
CA ILE A 66 -19.45 8.04 -1.98
C ILE A 66 -20.53 8.00 -0.89
N VAL A 67 -20.24 7.44 0.29
CA VAL A 67 -21.26 7.28 1.35
C VAL A 67 -21.75 8.64 1.87
N PRO A 68 -20.89 9.58 2.31
CA PRO A 68 -21.33 10.90 2.74
C PRO A 68 -22.06 11.68 1.63
N VAL A 69 -21.56 11.62 0.39
CA VAL A 69 -22.17 12.33 -0.74
C VAL A 69 -23.56 11.79 -1.05
N ARG A 70 -23.73 10.46 -1.16
CA ARG A 70 -25.07 9.87 -1.36
C ARG A 70 -26.00 10.19 -0.20
N ARG A 71 -25.50 10.14 1.04
CA ARG A 71 -26.27 10.48 2.24
C ARG A 71 -26.76 11.93 2.23
N PHE A 72 -25.89 12.85 1.80
CA PHE A 72 -26.22 14.27 1.65
C PHE A 72 -27.27 14.50 0.56
N LEU A 73 -27.05 13.95 -0.64
CA LEU A 73 -27.98 14.09 -1.78
C LEU A 73 -29.36 13.47 -1.51
N SER A 74 -29.44 12.43 -0.67
CA SER A 74 -30.70 11.79 -0.31
C SER A 74 -31.44 12.51 0.83
N GLY A 75 -30.86 13.54 1.42
CA GLY A 75 -31.50 14.32 2.49
C GLY A 75 -32.05 15.63 1.97
N ASP A 76 -33.21 16.06 2.48
CA ASP A 76 -33.80 17.39 2.18
C ASP A 76 -33.01 18.57 2.79
N ARG A 77 -31.78 18.35 3.26
CA ARG A 77 -30.96 19.38 3.91
C ARG A 77 -30.07 20.03 2.87
N SER A 78 -30.30 21.30 2.59
CA SER A 78 -29.47 22.08 1.66
C SER A 78 -28.07 22.38 2.21
N VAL A 79 -27.82 22.18 3.51
CA VAL A 79 -26.55 22.55 4.15
C VAL A 79 -25.81 21.27 4.59
N PRO A 80 -24.56 21.06 4.12
CA PRO A 80 -23.76 19.92 4.52
C PRO A 80 -23.38 20.02 6.00
N THR A 81 -23.51 18.91 6.73
CA THR A 81 -23.20 18.83 8.16
C THR A 81 -22.36 17.58 8.45
N GLY A 82 -21.57 17.61 9.52
CA GLY A 82 -20.71 16.49 9.93
C GLY A 82 -19.65 16.13 8.88
N TRP A 83 -19.60 14.86 8.48
CA TRP A 83 -18.60 14.35 7.52
C TRP A 83 -18.64 15.02 6.15
N MET A 84 -19.83 15.43 5.68
CA MET A 84 -19.94 16.11 4.38
C MET A 84 -19.30 17.50 4.40
N ASN A 85 -19.35 18.22 5.53
CA ASN A 85 -18.69 19.50 5.69
C ASN A 85 -17.16 19.37 5.63
N ALA A 86 -16.60 18.32 6.24
CA ALA A 86 -15.16 18.06 6.14
C ALA A 86 -14.74 17.78 4.68
N LEU A 87 -15.53 16.97 3.97
CA LEU A 87 -15.30 16.69 2.56
C LEU A 87 -15.40 17.95 1.70
N GLU A 88 -16.37 18.82 1.99
CA GLU A 88 -16.52 20.11 1.32
C GLU A 88 -15.29 21.01 1.50
N ILE A 89 -14.74 21.12 2.71
CA ILE A 89 -13.52 21.91 2.96
C ILE A 89 -12.35 21.41 2.10
N VAL A 90 -12.16 20.09 2.01
CA VAL A 90 -11.10 19.50 1.18
C VAL A 90 -11.33 19.79 -0.30
N ILE A 91 -12.57 19.68 -0.78
CA ILE A 91 -12.92 19.96 -2.18
C ILE A 91 -12.71 21.43 -2.50
N GLN A 92 -13.16 22.34 -1.63
CA GLN A 92 -12.95 23.78 -1.81
C GLN A 92 -11.45 24.11 -1.86
N PHE A 93 -10.64 23.54 -0.97
CA PHE A 93 -9.19 23.72 -0.98
C PHE A 93 -8.49 23.23 -2.25
N ILE A 94 -8.97 22.14 -2.87
CA ILE A 94 -8.39 21.63 -4.13
C ILE A 94 -8.88 22.45 -5.34
N ARG A 95 -10.12 22.95 -5.26
CA ARG A 95 -10.75 23.72 -6.34
C ARG A 95 -10.18 25.13 -6.45
N ASP A 96 -9.94 25.76 -5.30
CA ASP A 96 -9.42 27.13 -5.18
C ASP A 96 -7.90 27.16 -5.39
#